data_AF-A0A1Q6YBI2-F1
#
_entry.id   AF-A0A1Q6YBI2-F1
#
_cell.length_a   1.000
_cell.length_b   1.000
_cell.length_c   1.000
_cell.angle_alpha   90.00
_cell.angle_beta   90.00
_cell.angle_gamma   90.00
#
_symmetry.space_group_name_H-M   'P 1'
#
loop_
_entity.id
_entity.type
_entity.pdbx_description
1 polymer ?
#
loop_
_entity_poly.entity_id
_entity_poly.type
_entity_poly.pdbx_seq_one_letter_code
_entity_poly.pdbx_strand_id
1 'polypeptide(L)'
;MPVYANSLPPSSLDAGAVQNVWVTGDGNLTSGTKTQRVALVQRPGGEPIKVAFRCAFSGAPGVIALQLQTSDTDIDTDYVNEGAAISTVNASNVARGEFPSVAARFARLLATTVTNVVTATVDIAS
;
A
#
# COMPACT_ATOMS: atom_id res chain seq x y z
N MET A 1 17.21 -9.96 -3.53
CA MET A 1 15.88 -9.45 -3.14
C MET A 1 15.94 -7.93 -3.25
N PRO A 2 14.97 -7.24 -3.89
CA PRO A 2 14.95 -5.78 -3.89
C PRO A 2 14.96 -5.27 -2.44
N VAL A 3 15.85 -4.33 -2.14
CA VAL A 3 15.87 -3.65 -0.84
C VAL A 3 14.87 -2.51 -0.92
N TYR A 4 13.81 -2.62 -0.15
CA TYR A 4 12.76 -1.61 -0.09
C TYR A 4 13.18 -0.50 0.87
N ALA A 5 13.63 0.64 0.33
CA ALA A 5 14.04 1.78 1.14
C ALA A 5 12.80 2.46 1.74
N ASN A 6 12.48 2.11 3.00
CA ASN A 6 11.45 2.77 3.80
C ASN A 6 12.03 4.11 4.29
N SER A 7 11.67 5.25 3.67
CA SER A 7 12.29 6.55 4.01
C SER A 7 11.67 7.22 5.24
N LEU A 8 10.49 6.75 5.66
CA LEU A 8 9.75 7.26 6.82
C LEU A 8 9.73 6.23 7.97
N PRO A 9 9.85 6.66 9.25
CA PRO A 9 9.70 5.75 10.38
C PRO A 9 8.33 5.06 10.35
N PRO A 10 8.22 3.79 10.82
CA PRO A 10 6.96 3.07 10.87
C PRO A 10 5.96 3.90 11.69
N SER A 11 4.94 4.37 11.01
CA SER A 11 3.85 5.15 11.61
C SER A 11 2.74 4.18 11.95
N SER A 12 2.14 4.36 13.11
CA SER A 12 1.00 3.57 13.57
C SER A 12 -0.29 4.15 13.04
N LEU A 13 -1.11 3.31 12.43
CA LEU A 13 -2.45 3.64 11.98
C LEU A 13 -3.48 3.14 12.98
N ASP A 14 -4.04 4.07 13.76
CA ASP A 14 -5.17 3.79 14.66
C ASP A 14 -6.39 3.34 13.86
N ALA A 15 -7.28 2.55 14.48
CA ALA A 15 -8.52 2.13 13.82
C ALA A 15 -9.37 3.34 13.41
N GLY A 16 -9.75 3.42 12.13
CA GLY A 16 -10.44 4.55 11.52
C GLY A 16 -9.52 5.66 11.01
N ALA A 17 -8.22 5.59 11.24
CA ALA A 17 -7.28 6.60 10.77
C ALA A 17 -6.94 6.40 9.29
N VAL A 18 -6.58 7.50 8.64
CA VAL A 18 -6.07 7.51 7.26
C VAL A 18 -4.69 8.12 7.29
N GLN A 19 -3.75 7.46 6.63
CA GLN A 19 -2.40 7.95 6.49
C GLN A 19 -2.00 8.01 5.02
N ASN A 20 -1.34 9.10 4.64
CA ASN A 20 -0.68 9.21 3.36
C ASN A 20 0.70 8.55 3.42
N VAL A 21 0.94 7.64 2.49
CA VAL A 21 2.03 6.67 2.54
C VAL A 21 2.95 6.83 1.32
N TRP A 22 2.44 7.26 0.17
CA TRP A 22 3.27 7.74 -0.95
C TRP A 22 2.95 9.20 -1.26
N VAL A 23 3.99 10.03 -1.33
CA VAL A 23 3.87 11.44 -1.73
C VAL A 23 4.50 11.62 -3.12
N THR A 24 3.96 12.56 -3.89
CA THR A 24 4.47 13.02 -5.19
C THR A 24 5.98 13.32 -5.21
N GLY A 25 6.57 13.64 -4.05
CA GLY A 25 8.00 13.92 -3.87
C GLY A 25 8.92 12.70 -3.88
N ASP A 26 8.40 11.47 -3.75
CA ASP A 26 9.20 10.24 -3.71
C ASP A 26 9.70 9.78 -5.09
N GLY A 27 9.53 10.61 -6.12
CA GLY A 27 9.92 10.32 -7.49
C GLY A 27 8.87 9.51 -8.26
N ASN A 28 8.92 9.62 -9.58
CA ASN A 28 8.04 8.91 -10.50
C ASN A 28 8.14 7.38 -10.31
N LEU A 29 7.03 6.65 -10.50
CA LEU A 29 7.01 5.18 -10.61
C LEU A 29 7.60 4.77 -11.98
N THR A 30 8.86 5.11 -12.24
CA THR A 30 9.50 5.04 -13.58
C THR A 30 10.06 3.65 -13.88
N SER A 31 9.26 2.61 -13.67
CA SER A 31 9.67 1.20 -13.63
C SER A 31 10.57 0.88 -12.42
N GLY A 32 9.95 0.32 -11.39
CA GLY A 32 10.60 -0.04 -10.15
C GLY A 32 9.57 -0.46 -9.13
N THR A 33 9.94 -1.39 -8.26
CA THR A 33 9.08 -1.81 -7.17
C THR A 33 9.06 -0.72 -6.10
N LYS A 34 7.90 -0.12 -5.83
CA LYS A 34 7.73 0.78 -4.68
C LYS A 34 6.93 0.08 -3.60
N THR A 35 7.36 0.25 -2.36
CA THR A 35 6.60 -0.15 -1.19
C THR A 35 6.85 0.82 -0.05
N GLN A 36 5.84 1.00 0.78
CA GLN A 36 5.97 1.74 2.02
C GLN A 36 5.08 1.07 3.06
N ARG A 37 5.63 0.93 4.26
CA ARG A 37 5.06 0.13 5.35
C ARG A 37 4.32 1.02 6.35
N VAL A 38 3.27 0.48 6.94
CA VAL A 38 2.46 1.10 7.99
C VAL A 38 2.22 0.05 9.08
N ALA A 39 2.41 0.44 10.34
CA ALA A 39 2.05 -0.42 11.47
C ALA A 39 0.55 -0.28 11.73
N LEU A 40 -0.14 -1.41 11.85
CA LEU A 40 -1.57 -1.46 12.14
C LEU A 40 -1.76 -1.60 13.65
N VAL A 41 -2.51 -0.68 14.26
CA VAL A 41 -2.88 -0.82 15.66
C VAL A 41 -3.97 -1.89 15.77
N GLN A 42 -3.59 -3.05 16.31
CA GLN A 42 -4.55 -4.12 16.57
C GLN A 42 -5.53 -3.69 17.67
N ARG A 43 -6.79 -4.11 17.53
CA ARG A 43 -7.79 -3.89 18.58
C ARG A 43 -7.42 -4.66 19.85
N PRO A 44 -7.85 -4.20 21.04
CA PRO A 44 -7.52 -4.84 22.32
C PRO A 44 -7.89 -6.33 22.41
N GLY A 45 -8.85 -6.82 21.60
CA GLY A 45 -9.25 -8.22 21.55
C GLY A 45 -8.54 -9.05 20.46
N GLY A 46 -7.59 -8.46 19.72
CA GLY A 46 -6.93 -9.10 18.58
C GLY A 46 -7.87 -9.30 17.38
N GLU A 47 -9.00 -8.59 17.34
CA GLU A 47 -9.94 -8.73 16.24
C GLU A 47 -9.37 -8.20 14.92
N PRO A 48 -9.71 -8.83 13.78
CA PRO A 48 -9.36 -8.31 12.47
C PRO A 48 -9.85 -6.87 12.30
N ILE A 49 -9.02 -6.05 11.67
CA ILE A 49 -9.38 -4.68 11.28
C ILE A 49 -9.71 -4.63 9.80
N LYS A 50 -10.41 -3.57 9.38
CA LYS A 50 -10.58 -3.30 7.96
C LYS A 50 -9.30 -2.62 7.49
N VAL A 51 -8.88 -2.88 6.26
CA VAL A 51 -7.80 -2.10 5.64
C VAL A 51 -8.28 -1.71 4.26
N ALA A 52 -8.16 -0.42 3.95
CA ALA A 52 -8.43 0.08 2.62
C ALA A 52 -7.21 0.85 2.13
N PHE A 53 -6.97 0.80 0.82
CA PHE A 53 -6.00 1.68 0.19
C PHE A 53 -6.62 2.40 -0.98
N ARG A 54 -6.12 3.61 -1.23
CA ARG A 54 -6.45 4.43 -2.40
C ARG A 54 -5.15 4.88 -3.04
N CYS A 55 -4.95 4.51 -4.30
CA CYS A 55 -3.83 4.97 -5.11
C CYS A 55 -4.35 5.88 -6.21
N ALA A 56 -3.97 7.16 -6.19
CA ALA A 56 -4.32 8.15 -7.20
C ALA A 56 -3.09 8.47 -8.05
N PHE A 57 -3.21 8.37 -9.37
CA PHE A 57 -2.16 8.70 -10.32
C PHE A 57 -2.40 10.07 -10.96
N SER A 58 -1.34 10.82 -11.27
CA SER A 58 -1.44 12.12 -11.94
C SER A 58 -1.87 12.04 -13.42
N GLY A 59 -1.88 10.84 -13.99
CA GLY A 59 -2.33 10.55 -15.35
C GLY A 59 -2.55 9.05 -15.54
N ALA A 60 -2.82 8.63 -16.77
CA ALA A 60 -3.02 7.21 -17.08
C ALA A 60 -1.73 6.41 -16.80
N PRO A 61 -1.72 5.46 -15.84
CA PRO A 61 -0.50 4.79 -15.40
C PRO A 61 -0.03 3.67 -16.34
N GLY A 62 -0.85 3.31 -17.33
CA GLY A 62 -0.60 2.14 -18.19
C GLY A 62 -0.88 0.84 -17.45
N VAL A 63 0.01 -0.15 -17.57
CA VAL A 63 -0.11 -1.42 -16.85
C VAL A 63 0.30 -1.22 -15.40
N ILE A 64 -0.58 -1.62 -14.47
CA ILE A 64 -0.29 -1.58 -13.04
C ILE A 64 -0.40 -2.95 -12.36
N ALA A 65 0.29 -3.12 -11.24
CA ALA A 65 0.04 -4.19 -10.29
C ALA A 65 0.24 -3.66 -8.86
N LEU A 66 -0.87 -3.41 -8.17
CA LEU A 66 -0.90 -2.94 -6.78
C LEU A 66 -1.35 -4.07 -5.87
N GLN A 67 -0.47 -4.52 -4.98
CA GLN A 67 -0.70 -5.65 -4.09
C GLN A 67 -0.62 -5.19 -2.63
N LEU A 68 -1.70 -5.33 -1.87
CA LEU A 68 -1.61 -5.19 -0.42
C LEU A 68 -0.86 -6.40 0.13
N GLN A 69 0.09 -6.15 1.01
CA GLN A 69 0.79 -7.19 1.74
C GLN A 69 0.77 -6.92 3.23
N THR A 70 0.69 -7.98 4.02
CA THR A 70 0.55 -7.92 5.48
C THR A 70 1.56 -8.84 6.15
N SER A 71 1.93 -8.52 7.39
CA SER A 71 2.83 -9.35 8.21
C SER A 71 2.61 -9.08 9.70
N ASP A 72 2.96 -10.03 10.55
CA ASP A 72 3.04 -9.84 12.01
C ASP A 72 4.40 -9.32 12.48
N THR A 73 5.41 -9.46 11.63
CA THR A 73 6.79 -9.03 11.85
C THR A 73 7.18 -8.02 10.77
N ASP A 74 7.94 -6.99 11.13
CA ASP A 74 8.44 -6.01 10.15
C ASP A 74 9.69 -6.53 9.41
N ILE A 75 9.56 -7.71 8.80
CA ILE A 75 10.60 -8.39 8.03
C ILE A 75 10.09 -8.57 6.61
N ASP A 76 10.84 -8.07 5.63
CA ASP A 76 10.40 -8.01 4.22
C ASP A 76 9.97 -9.35 3.62
N THR A 77 10.59 -10.45 4.09
CA THR A 77 10.34 -11.82 3.64
C THR A 77 9.05 -12.42 4.20
N ASP A 78 8.54 -11.87 5.29
CA ASP A 78 7.39 -12.43 6.01
C ASP A 78 6.06 -11.84 5.52
N TYR A 79 6.15 -10.79 4.69
CA TYR A 79 4.98 -10.17 4.06
C TYR A 79 4.33 -11.10 3.04
N VAL A 80 3.04 -11.36 3.25
CA VAL A 80 2.19 -12.18 2.37
C VAL A 80 1.18 -11.32 1.63
N ASN A 81 0.73 -11.79 0.46
CA ASN A 81 -0.26 -11.07 -0.36
C ASN A 81 -1.66 -11.21 0.22
N GLU A 82 -2.33 -10.08 0.44
CA GLU A 82 -3.76 -10.03 0.72
C GLU A 82 -4.55 -9.96 -0.58
N GLY A 83 -5.33 -11.00 -0.86
CA GLY A 83 -6.17 -11.08 -2.06
C GLY A 83 -5.39 -10.96 -3.37
N ALA A 84 -6.09 -10.57 -4.44
CA ALA A 84 -5.51 -10.38 -5.77
C ALA A 84 -5.00 -8.95 -5.97
N ALA A 85 -3.90 -8.81 -6.73
CA ALA A 85 -3.38 -7.51 -7.12
C ALA A 85 -4.38 -6.72 -7.97
N ILE A 86 -4.45 -5.42 -7.74
CA ILE A 86 -5.24 -4.50 -8.57
C ILE A 86 -4.44 -4.12 -9.81
N SER A 87 -5.02 -4.39 -10.97
CA SER A 87 -4.40 -4.17 -12.28
C SER A 87 -5.05 -3.06 -13.11
N THR A 88 -6.11 -2.43 -12.61
CA THR A 88 -6.90 -1.42 -13.33
C THR A 88 -7.20 -0.21 -12.45
N VAL A 89 -7.32 0.96 -13.09
CA VAL A 89 -7.79 2.21 -12.46
C VAL A 89 -9.15 2.60 -13.01
N ASN A 90 -9.89 3.41 -12.27
CA ASN A 90 -11.12 4.03 -12.77
C ASN A 90 -10.82 5.20 -13.74
N ALA A 91 -11.88 5.85 -14.26
CA ALA A 91 -11.77 6.97 -15.20
C ALA A 91 -11.02 8.21 -14.64
N SER A 92 -10.85 8.30 -13.32
CA SER A 92 -10.09 9.37 -12.66
C SER A 92 -8.64 8.95 -12.35
N ASN A 93 -8.16 7.86 -12.93
CA ASN A 93 -6.85 7.27 -12.63
C ASN A 93 -6.67 6.92 -11.14
N VAL A 94 -7.72 6.40 -10.50
CA VAL A 94 -7.68 5.95 -9.11
C VAL A 94 -7.93 4.44 -9.03
N ALA A 95 -7.07 3.75 -8.28
CA ALA A 95 -7.26 2.37 -7.84
C ALA A 95 -7.63 2.33 -6.34
N ARG A 96 -8.54 1.43 -5.97
CA ARG A 96 -8.97 1.23 -4.59
C ARG A 96 -9.08 -0.25 -4.26
N GLY A 97 -8.53 -0.65 -3.12
CA GLY A 97 -8.71 -1.99 -2.55
C GLY A 97 -9.30 -1.88 -1.15
N GLU A 98 -10.23 -2.78 -0.82
CA GLU A 98 -10.85 -2.87 0.50
C GLU A 98 -10.80 -4.30 0.99
N PHE A 99 -10.23 -4.48 2.18
CA PHE A 99 -10.00 -5.77 2.83
C PHE A 99 -10.78 -5.75 4.14
N PRO A 100 -11.91 -6.47 4.23
CA PRO A 100 -12.83 -6.33 5.36
C PRO A 100 -12.32 -6.98 6.65
N SER A 101 -11.27 -7.80 6.57
CA SER A 101 -10.75 -8.58 7.69
C SER A 101 -9.25 -8.83 7.50
N VAL A 102 -8.41 -8.01 8.13
CA VAL A 102 -6.96 -8.16 8.19
C VAL A 102 -6.54 -8.39 9.63
N ALA A 103 -5.89 -9.53 9.89
CA ALA A 103 -5.36 -9.89 11.20
C ALA A 103 -3.83 -9.90 11.15
N ALA A 104 -3.24 -8.70 11.05
CA ALA A 104 -1.79 -8.51 10.95
C ALA A 104 -1.36 -7.26 11.72
N ARG A 105 -0.06 -7.16 12.04
CA ARG A 105 0.53 -5.99 12.74
C ARG A 105 1.10 -4.94 11.80
N PHE A 106 1.43 -5.33 10.59
CA PHE A 106 1.99 -4.45 9.58
C PHE A 106 1.26 -4.67 8.26
N ALA A 107 1.09 -3.57 7.52
CA ALA A 107 0.63 -3.58 6.15
C ALA A 107 1.55 -2.74 5.28
N ARG A 108 1.70 -3.13 4.01
CA ARG A 108 2.39 -2.35 3.00
C ARG A 108 1.68 -2.49 1.67
N LEU A 109 1.70 -1.43 0.88
CA LEU A 109 1.28 -1.52 -0.51
C LEU A 109 2.52 -1.76 -1.37
N LEU A 110 2.49 -2.80 -2.21
CA LEU A 110 3.53 -3.10 -3.18
C LEU A 110 3.04 -2.72 -4.58
N ALA A 111 3.70 -1.76 -5.22
CA ALA A 111 3.55 -1.51 -6.66
C ALA A 111 4.68 -2.20 -7.41
N THR A 112 4.38 -3.20 -8.25
CA THR A 112 5.39 -3.98 -8.99
C THR A 112 5.55 -3.50 -10.44
N THR A 113 4.49 -3.00 -11.04
CA THR A 113 4.49 -2.49 -12.41
C THR A 113 3.75 -1.16 -12.47
N VAL A 114 4.37 -0.21 -13.16
CA VAL A 114 3.78 1.02 -13.69
C VAL A 114 4.57 1.32 -14.96
N THR A 115 3.91 1.33 -16.11
CA THR A 115 4.60 1.43 -17.41
C THR A 115 4.75 2.86 -17.91
N ASN A 116 3.87 3.76 -17.46
CA ASN A 116 3.94 5.17 -17.81
C ASN A 116 4.62 5.98 -16.69
N VAL A 117 5.32 7.04 -17.09
CA VAL A 117 5.93 7.96 -16.14
C VAL A 117 4.83 8.82 -15.51
N VAL A 118 4.39 8.43 -14.32
CA VAL A 118 3.39 9.15 -13.53
C VAL A 118 3.83 9.28 -12.08
N THR A 119 3.27 10.28 -11.41
CA THR A 119 3.33 10.38 -9.95
C THR A 119 2.12 9.67 -9.35
N ALA A 120 2.28 9.09 -8.16
CA ALA A 120 1.21 8.44 -7.43
C ALA A 120 1.17 8.95 -5.99
N THR A 121 -0.05 9.09 -5.48
CA THR A 121 -0.34 9.36 -4.08
C THR A 121 -1.11 8.18 -3.53
N VAL A 122 -0.63 7.60 -2.43
CA VAL A 122 -1.28 6.46 -1.78
C VAL A 122 -1.69 6.79 -0.37
N ASP A 123 -2.95 6.53 -0.09
CA ASP A 123 -3.52 6.60 1.25
C ASP A 123 -3.87 5.18 1.71
N ILE A 124 -3.51 4.83 2.95
CA ILE A 124 -3.93 3.61 3.62
C ILE A 124 -4.83 4.00 4.80
N ALA A 125 -5.94 3.29 4.96
CA ALA A 125 -6.90 3.47 6.05
C ALA A 125 -7.12 2.15 6.78
N SER A 126 -7.34 2.18 8.11
CA SER A 126 -7.72 1.02 8.92
C SER A 126 -9.02 1.19 9.69
#